data_AF-A0A7S3BYM6-F1
#
_entry.id   AF-A0A7S3BYM6-F1
#
_cell.length_a   1.000
_cell.length_b   1.000
_cell.length_c   1.000
_cell.angle_alpha   90.00
_cell.angle_beta   90.00
_cell.angle_gamma   90.00
#
_symmetry.space_group_name_H-M   'P 1'
#
loop_
_entity.id
_entity.type
_entity.pdbx_description
1 polymer ?
#
loop_
_entity_poly.entity_id
_entity_poly.type
_entity_poly.pdbx_seq_one_letter_code
_entity_poly.pdbx_strand_id
1 'polypeptide(L)'
;STHAPLGELSFDADSSLGELTADGLGDWDDRAAEGKSTIDADEALAVRHCGQLFASYHTACWYWELVELLRKLVLTGALVFVDAGGSGQIAVGLLIAGLFLVANLALSPYADPSVDRSAQAALIEIVLILFAGLLIKVETVE
;
A
#
# COMPACT_ATOMS: atom_id res chain seq x y z
N SER A 1 -19.22 87.99 26.58
CA SER A 1 -18.85 88.42 25.22
C SER A 1 -17.53 87.77 24.87
N THR A 2 -17.50 87.07 23.74
CA THR A 2 -16.29 86.83 22.93
C THR A 2 -15.35 85.68 23.36
N HIS A 3 -15.59 84.54 22.71
CA HIS A 3 -14.65 83.54 22.16
C HIS A 3 -13.19 83.53 22.64
N ALA A 4 -12.79 82.41 23.26
CA ALA A 4 -11.40 81.97 23.39
C ALA A 4 -11.05 81.01 22.23
N PRO A 5 -9.86 81.15 21.59
CA PRO A 5 -9.46 80.36 20.43
C PRO A 5 -9.05 78.93 20.84
N LEU A 6 -9.66 77.95 20.19
CA LEU A 6 -9.31 76.52 20.27
C LEU A 6 -7.92 76.32 19.65
N GLY A 7 -6.92 76.12 20.51
CA GLY A 7 -5.65 75.53 20.10
C GLY A 7 -5.89 74.10 19.62
N GLU A 8 -5.37 73.78 18.45
CA GLU A 8 -5.36 72.43 17.90
C GLU A 8 -4.59 71.49 18.84
N LEU A 9 -5.34 70.66 19.56
CA LEU A 9 -4.81 69.46 20.21
C LEU A 9 -4.94 68.32 19.18
N SER A 10 -3.86 68.11 18.42
CA SER A 10 -3.67 66.92 17.60
C SER A 10 -3.67 65.70 18.53
N PHE A 11 -4.72 64.90 18.44
CA PHE A 11 -4.80 63.62 19.13
C PHE A 11 -4.02 62.61 18.28
N ASP A 12 -2.81 62.28 18.72
CA ASP A 12 -1.95 61.26 18.11
C ASP A 12 -2.71 59.93 18.07
N ALA A 13 -3.13 59.55 16.87
CA ALA A 13 -3.61 58.22 16.58
C ALA A 13 -2.42 57.27 16.78
N ASP A 14 -2.46 56.56 17.90
CA ASP A 14 -1.55 55.48 18.27
C ASP A 14 -1.30 54.57 17.06
N SER A 15 -0.06 54.63 16.59
CA SER A 15 0.48 53.89 15.45
C SER A 15 0.75 52.42 15.81
N SER A 16 -0.18 51.77 16.51
CA SER A 16 -0.04 50.38 16.98
C SER A 16 -0.58 49.34 16.01
N LEU A 17 -0.85 49.73 14.75
CA LEU A 17 -1.09 48.80 13.63
C LEU A 17 0.01 48.90 12.55
N GLY A 18 1.22 49.32 12.94
CA GLY A 18 2.42 49.11 12.16
C GLY A 18 3.11 47.84 12.66
N GLU A 19 3.45 46.93 11.75
CA GLU A 19 4.37 45.80 12.00
C GLU A 19 3.75 44.46 12.45
N LEU A 20 2.66 44.02 11.81
CA LEU A 20 2.57 42.60 11.45
C LEU A 20 3.27 42.43 10.11
N THR A 21 4.50 41.95 10.21
CA THR A 21 5.50 41.81 9.17
C THR A 21 4.95 41.13 7.91
N ALA A 22 4.96 41.87 6.78
CA ALA A 22 4.85 41.30 5.44
C ALA A 22 6.01 40.32 5.12
N ASP A 23 7.07 40.36 5.94
CA ASP A 23 8.22 39.45 5.91
C ASP A 23 7.85 37.99 6.23
N GLY A 24 6.74 37.78 6.96
CA GLY A 24 6.27 36.45 7.30
C GLY A 24 5.45 35.77 6.21
N LEU A 25 4.82 36.49 5.28
CA LEU A 25 3.84 35.92 4.34
C LEU A 25 4.50 35.29 3.09
N GLY A 26 5.72 35.72 2.74
CA GLY A 26 6.49 35.14 1.62
C GLY A 26 7.09 33.76 1.93
N ASP A 27 7.54 33.53 3.17
CA ASP A 27 8.11 32.24 3.60
C ASP A 27 7.13 31.07 3.44
N TRP A 28 5.84 31.28 3.70
CA TRP A 28 4.84 30.20 3.55
C TRP A 28 4.54 29.87 2.10
N ASP A 29 4.64 30.82 1.16
CA ASP A 29 4.39 30.57 -0.27
C ASP A 29 5.55 29.78 -0.89
N ASP A 30 6.78 30.16 -0.56
CA ASP A 30 7.99 29.43 -0.99
C ASP A 30 8.04 28.02 -0.39
N ARG A 31 7.71 27.86 0.89
CA ARG A 31 7.65 26.54 1.55
C ARG A 31 6.44 25.71 1.11
N ALA A 32 5.33 26.34 0.74
CA ALA A 32 4.19 25.64 0.13
C ALA A 32 4.51 25.19 -1.30
N ALA A 33 5.26 25.98 -2.06
CA ALA A 33 5.74 25.63 -3.40
C ALA A 33 6.78 24.51 -3.35
N GLU A 34 7.75 24.59 -2.43
CA GLU A 34 8.72 23.51 -2.18
C GLU A 34 8.02 22.24 -1.68
N GLY A 35 7.12 22.35 -0.71
CA GLY A 35 6.33 21.23 -0.21
C GLY A 35 5.48 20.56 -1.29
N LYS A 36 4.86 21.35 -2.18
CA LYS A 36 4.08 20.83 -3.31
C LYS A 36 4.96 20.11 -4.32
N SER A 37 6.11 20.69 -4.67
CA SER A 37 7.12 20.06 -5.55
C SER A 37 7.63 18.72 -5.00
N THR A 38 7.93 18.66 -3.69
CA THR A 38 8.38 17.42 -3.05
C THR A 38 7.27 16.37 -2.99
N ILE A 39 6.03 16.78 -2.68
CA ILE A 39 4.87 15.87 -2.63
C ILE A 39 4.57 15.30 -4.03
N ASP A 40 4.64 16.11 -5.08
CA ASP A 40 4.41 15.66 -6.47
C ASP A 40 5.51 14.67 -6.93
N ALA A 41 6.76 14.89 -6.51
CA ALA A 41 7.87 13.97 -6.79
C ALA A 41 7.73 12.63 -6.05
N ASP A 42 7.32 12.69 -4.77
CA ASP A 42 7.08 11.51 -3.94
C ASP A 42 5.87 10.70 -4.45
N GLU A 43 4.80 11.37 -4.88
CA GLU A 43 3.63 10.73 -5.50
C GLU A 43 4.00 10.06 -6.83
N ALA A 44 4.81 10.72 -7.67
CA ALA A 44 5.30 10.13 -8.92
C ALA A 44 6.19 8.89 -8.67
N LEU A 45 7.01 8.89 -7.61
CA LEU A 45 7.79 7.72 -7.20
C LEU A 45 6.90 6.58 -6.69
N ALA A 46 5.87 6.89 -5.91
CA ALA A 46 4.92 5.91 -5.41
C ALA A 46 4.13 5.26 -6.55
N VAL A 47 3.67 6.05 -7.52
CA VAL A 47 2.97 5.56 -8.72
C VAL A 47 3.87 4.69 -9.59
N ARG A 48 5.17 5.02 -9.71
CA ARG A 48 6.12 4.17 -10.44
C ARG A 48 6.36 2.83 -9.75
N HIS A 49 6.54 2.83 -8.44
CA HIS A 49 6.74 1.60 -7.67
C HIS A 49 5.50 0.71 -7.65
N CYS A 50 4.33 1.28 -7.39
CA CYS A 50 3.06 0.53 -7.43
C CYS A 50 2.71 0.13 -8.86
N GLY A 51 2.99 1.00 -9.84
CA GLY A 51 2.79 0.75 -11.26
C GLY A 51 3.59 -0.43 -11.76
N GLN A 52 4.78 -0.69 -11.23
CA GLN A 52 5.56 -1.88 -11.57
C GLN A 52 4.86 -3.20 -11.19
N LEU A 53 4.11 -3.21 -10.08
CA LEU A 53 3.35 -4.40 -9.64
C LEU A 53 2.16 -4.68 -10.57
N PHE A 54 1.50 -3.63 -11.05
CA PHE A 54 0.35 -3.76 -11.95
C PHE A 54 0.73 -3.85 -13.43
N ALA A 55 1.93 -3.40 -13.82
CA ALA A 55 2.39 -3.36 -15.21
C ALA A 55 2.69 -4.75 -15.82
N SER A 56 2.87 -5.78 -15.00
CA SER A 56 3.18 -7.14 -15.46
C SER A 56 1.93 -7.96 -15.84
N TYR A 57 0.73 -7.45 -15.56
CA TYR A 57 -0.54 -8.15 -15.82
C TYR A 57 -1.31 -7.51 -16.98
N HIS A 58 -2.18 -8.30 -17.64
CA HIS A 58 -3.15 -7.75 -18.57
C HIS A 58 -4.11 -6.80 -17.85
N THR A 59 -4.51 -5.69 -18.49
CA THR A 59 -5.41 -4.66 -17.93
C THR A 59 -6.75 -5.24 -17.42
N ALA A 60 -7.17 -6.41 -17.92
CA ALA A 60 -8.39 -7.11 -17.50
C ALA A 60 -8.23 -7.98 -16.23
N CYS A 61 -7.00 -8.26 -15.79
CA CYS A 61 -6.69 -9.20 -14.68
C CYS A 61 -6.00 -8.52 -13.48
N TRP A 62 -6.18 -7.21 -13.29
CA TRP A 62 -5.56 -6.43 -12.21
C TRP A 62 -5.81 -7.00 -10.79
N TYR A 63 -6.93 -7.68 -10.59
CA TYR A 63 -7.30 -8.29 -9.30
C TYR A 63 -6.47 -9.53 -8.95
N TRP A 64 -5.72 -10.08 -9.91
CA TRP A 64 -4.95 -11.31 -9.69
C TRP A 64 -3.81 -11.13 -8.67
N GLU A 65 -3.17 -9.96 -8.65
CA GLU A 65 -2.14 -9.64 -7.66
C GLU A 65 -2.72 -9.66 -6.22
N LEU A 66 -3.96 -9.18 -6.04
CA LEU A 66 -4.65 -9.23 -4.76
C LEU A 66 -5.03 -10.68 -4.38
N VAL A 67 -5.43 -11.49 -5.35
CA VAL A 67 -5.72 -12.93 -5.17
C VAL A 67 -4.46 -13.68 -4.71
N GLU A 68 -3.30 -13.36 -5.28
CA GLU A 68 -2.01 -13.94 -4.88
C GLU A 68 -1.59 -13.50 -3.46
N LEU A 69 -1.78 -12.23 -3.12
CA LEU A 69 -1.53 -11.72 -1.77
C LEU A 69 -2.47 -12.36 -0.74
N LEU A 70 -3.75 -12.50 -1.08
CA LEU A 70 -4.74 -13.14 -0.23
C LEU A 70 -4.40 -14.62 0.00
N ARG A 71 -3.96 -15.34 -1.03
CA ARG A 71 -3.47 -16.72 -0.90
C ARG A 71 -2.32 -16.80 0.10
N LYS A 72 -1.33 -15.91 -0.01
CA LYS A 72 -0.20 -15.85 0.92
C LYS A 72 -0.69 -15.59 2.35
N LEU A 73 -1.62 -14.65 2.52
CA LEU A 73 -2.22 -14.33 3.83
C LEU A 73 -2.98 -15.51 4.43
N VAL A 74 -3.76 -16.24 3.62
CA VAL A 74 -4.53 -17.39 4.10
C VAL A 74 -3.61 -18.54 4.50
N LEU A 75 -2.58 -18.82 3.69
CA LEU A 75 -1.63 -19.91 3.97
C LEU A 75 -0.72 -19.64 5.18
N THR A 76 -0.35 -18.39 5.45
CA THR A 76 0.57 -18.06 6.57
C THR A 76 -0.14 -17.51 7.81
N GLY A 77 -1.21 -16.74 7.64
CA GLY A 77 -1.94 -16.09 8.72
C GLY A 77 -3.19 -16.84 9.15
N ALA A 78 -4.04 -17.22 8.19
CA ALA A 78 -5.33 -17.87 8.52
C ALA A 78 -5.15 -19.35 8.91
N LEU A 79 -4.19 -20.04 8.30
CA LEU A 79 -3.96 -21.47 8.54
C LEU A 79 -3.58 -21.76 9.99
N VAL A 80 -2.98 -20.80 10.72
CA VAL A 80 -2.61 -20.94 12.14
C VAL A 80 -3.83 -21.10 13.05
N PHE A 81 -4.99 -20.60 12.64
CA PHE A 81 -6.25 -20.72 13.41
C PHE A 81 -6.97 -22.06 13.17
N VAL A 82 -6.56 -22.83 12.15
CA VAL A 82 -7.12 -24.15 11.85
C VAL A 82 -6.31 -25.21 12.58
N ASP A 83 -6.92 -25.87 13.56
CA ASP A 83 -6.43 -27.10 14.22
C ASP A 83 -4.91 -27.11 14.48
N ALA A 84 -4.45 -26.19 15.34
CA ALA A 84 -3.03 -25.93 15.57
C ALA A 84 -2.23 -27.22 15.90
N GLY A 85 -1.42 -27.67 14.94
CA GLY A 85 -0.56 -28.85 15.07
C GLY A 85 -1.21 -30.19 14.65
N GLY A 86 -2.47 -30.17 14.24
CA GLY A 86 -3.17 -31.32 13.68
C GLY A 86 -2.79 -31.61 12.22
N SER A 87 -3.00 -32.85 11.78
CA SER A 87 -2.81 -33.23 10.37
C SER A 87 -3.86 -32.60 9.45
N GLY A 88 -5.03 -32.22 10.00
CA GLY A 88 -6.10 -31.53 9.27
C GLY A 88 -5.68 -30.15 8.74
N GLN A 89 -4.85 -29.42 9.49
CA GLN A 89 -4.33 -28.10 9.09
C GLN A 89 -3.56 -28.18 7.77
N ILE A 90 -2.70 -29.18 7.63
CA ILE A 90 -1.88 -29.39 6.43
C ILE A 90 -2.76 -29.80 5.24
N ALA A 91 -3.73 -30.69 5.47
CA ALA A 91 -4.67 -31.12 4.42
C ALA A 91 -5.55 -29.97 3.90
N VAL A 92 -6.03 -29.10 4.79
CA VAL A 92 -6.78 -27.89 4.42
C VAL A 92 -5.90 -26.91 3.64
N GLY A 93 -4.65 -26.69 4.09
CA GLY A 93 -3.68 -25.87 3.37
C GLY A 93 -3.42 -26.39 1.96
N LEU A 94 -3.29 -27.71 1.81
CA LEU A 94 -3.08 -28.37 0.53
C LEU A 94 -4.28 -28.20 -0.42
N LEU A 95 -5.52 -28.32 0.08
CA LEU A 95 -6.73 -28.08 -0.71
C LEU A 95 -6.81 -26.63 -1.19
N ILE A 96 -6.53 -25.66 -0.31
CA ILE A 96 -6.52 -24.25 -0.66
C ILE A 96 -5.44 -24.00 -1.74
N ALA A 97 -4.21 -24.45 -1.52
CA ALA A 97 -3.12 -24.30 -2.49
C ALA A 97 -3.46 -24.92 -3.85
N GLY A 98 -4.09 -26.10 -3.86
CA GLY A 98 -4.53 -26.78 -5.09
C GLY A 98 -5.61 -26.00 -5.85
N LEU A 99 -6.59 -25.42 -5.16
CA LEU A 99 -7.62 -24.58 -5.79
C LEU A 99 -6.99 -23.34 -6.46
N PHE A 100 -6.06 -22.68 -5.77
CA PHE A 100 -5.34 -21.54 -6.33
C PHE A 100 -4.44 -21.93 -7.51
N LEU A 101 -3.82 -23.11 -7.49
CA LEU A 101 -3.05 -23.65 -8.62
C LEU A 101 -3.96 -23.84 -9.84
N VAL A 102 -5.12 -24.48 -9.69
CA VAL A 102 -6.07 -24.69 -10.80
C VAL A 102 -6.57 -23.36 -11.35
N ALA A 103 -6.91 -22.41 -10.48
CA ALA A 103 -7.32 -21.07 -10.89
C ALA A 103 -6.20 -20.36 -11.68
N ASN A 104 -4.95 -20.45 -11.24
CA ASN A 104 -3.82 -19.83 -11.94
C ASN A 104 -3.56 -20.45 -13.31
N LEU A 105 -3.69 -21.79 -13.43
CA LEU A 105 -3.58 -22.48 -14.72
C LEU A 105 -4.71 -22.10 -15.69
N ALA A 106 -5.92 -21.91 -15.18
CA ALA A 106 -7.08 -21.57 -16.01
C ALA A 106 -7.06 -20.12 -16.49
N LEU A 107 -6.56 -19.19 -15.68
CA LEU A 107 -6.57 -17.76 -16.02
C LEU A 107 -5.30 -17.28 -16.72
N SER A 108 -4.13 -17.94 -16.55
CA SER A 108 -2.81 -17.52 -17.09
C SER A 108 -2.66 -15.99 -17.12
N PRO A 109 -2.62 -15.35 -15.95
CA PRO A 109 -2.92 -13.92 -15.80
C PRO A 109 -1.77 -13.01 -16.23
N TYR A 110 -0.56 -13.54 -16.37
CA TYR A 110 0.63 -12.78 -16.72
C TYR A 110 0.71 -12.50 -18.22
N ALA A 111 1.08 -11.27 -18.58
CA ALA A 111 1.28 -10.89 -19.97
C ALA A 111 2.56 -11.52 -20.58
N ASP A 112 3.57 -11.79 -19.75
CA ASP A 112 4.80 -12.46 -20.16
C ASP A 112 4.73 -13.96 -19.83
N PRO A 113 4.82 -14.86 -20.83
CA PRO A 113 4.75 -16.30 -20.62
C PRO A 113 5.93 -16.87 -19.83
N SER A 114 7.07 -16.17 -19.73
CA SER A 114 8.19 -16.59 -18.87
C SER A 114 7.90 -16.37 -17.39
N VAL A 115 7.21 -15.29 -17.06
CA VAL A 115 6.74 -14.97 -15.70
C VAL A 115 5.61 -15.92 -15.32
N ASP A 116 4.68 -16.19 -16.24
CA ASP A 116 3.59 -17.15 -16.02
C ASP A 116 4.12 -18.54 -15.64
N ARG A 117 5.12 -19.05 -16.38
CA ARG A 117 5.75 -20.34 -16.07
C ARG A 117 6.42 -20.35 -14.69
N SER A 118 7.08 -19.25 -14.32
CA SER A 118 7.74 -19.12 -13.02
C SER A 118 6.71 -19.09 -11.87
N ALA A 119 5.61 -18.37 -12.05
CA ALA A 119 4.51 -18.33 -11.10
C ALA A 119 3.81 -19.69 -10.96
N GLN A 120 3.56 -20.38 -12.07
CA GLN A 120 3.04 -21.75 -12.07
C GLN A 120 3.99 -22.72 -11.35
N ALA A 121 5.31 -22.61 -11.60
CA ALA A 121 6.31 -23.43 -10.92
C ALA A 121 6.29 -23.20 -9.40
N ALA A 122 6.20 -21.94 -8.95
CA ALA A 122 6.10 -21.61 -7.54
C ALA A 122 4.81 -22.15 -6.89
N LEU A 123 3.67 -22.11 -7.60
CA LEU A 123 2.43 -22.70 -7.10
C LEU A 123 2.52 -24.23 -6.99
N ILE A 124 3.14 -24.89 -7.98
CA ILE A 124 3.41 -26.33 -7.93
C ILE A 124 4.32 -26.66 -6.75
N GLU A 125 5.39 -25.89 -6.54
CA GLU A 125 6.31 -26.05 -5.41
C GLU A 125 5.58 -26.00 -4.08
N ILE A 126 4.68 -25.04 -3.87
CA ILE A 126 3.90 -24.92 -2.63
C ILE A 126 3.01 -26.15 -2.39
N VAL A 127 2.36 -26.66 -3.44
CA VAL A 127 1.56 -27.89 -3.35
C VAL A 127 2.44 -29.08 -2.98
N LEU A 128 3.63 -29.20 -3.58
CA LEU A 128 4.58 -30.27 -3.28
C LEU A 128 5.11 -30.20 -1.85
N ILE A 129 5.46 -29.01 -1.35
CA ILE A 129 5.92 -28.80 0.02
C ILE A 129 4.83 -29.19 1.03
N LEU A 130 3.59 -28.75 0.81
CA LEU A 130 2.45 -29.10 1.67
C LEU A 130 2.14 -30.60 1.62
N PHE A 131 2.25 -31.22 0.44
CA PHE A 131 2.07 -32.66 0.28
C PHE A 131 3.16 -33.47 0.99
N ALA A 132 4.43 -33.07 0.86
CA ALA A 132 5.53 -33.68 1.59
C ALA A 132 5.36 -33.52 3.11
N GLY A 133 4.95 -32.33 3.57
CA GLY A 133 4.62 -32.08 4.97
C GLY A 133 3.50 -32.98 5.48
N LEU A 134 2.47 -33.25 4.65
CA LEU A 134 1.39 -34.17 4.98
C LEU A 134 1.89 -35.61 5.10
N LEU A 135 2.73 -36.07 4.18
CA LEU A 135 3.31 -37.42 4.23
C LEU A 135 4.12 -37.65 5.52
N ILE A 136 4.99 -36.71 5.89
CA ILE A 136 5.76 -36.78 7.15
C ILE A 136 4.83 -36.81 8.36
N LYS A 137 3.75 -36.02 8.34
CA LYS A 137 2.77 -36.01 9.42
C LYS A 137 2.00 -37.33 9.53
N VAL A 138 1.73 -38.01 8.40
CA VAL A 138 1.06 -39.31 8.39
C VAL A 138 1.97 -40.42 8.92
N GLU A 139 3.24 -40.45 8.52
CA GLU A 139 4.22 -41.42 9.03
C GLU A 139 4.47 -41.28 10.54
N THR A 140 4.40 -40.06 11.07
CA THR A 140 4.63 -39.80 12.51
C THR A 140 3.42 -40.08 13.40
N VAL A 141 2.26 -40.48 12.84
CA VAL A 141 1.05 -40.82 13.60
C VAL A 141 0.99 -42.32 13.96
N GLU A 142 2.05 -43.09 13.68
CA GLU A 142 2.24 -44.45 14.21
C GLU A 142 2.81 -44.50 15.63
#